data_AF-A0A848V269-F1
#
_entry.id   AF-A0A848V269-F1
#
_cell.length_a   1.000
_cell.length_b   1.000
_cell.length_c   1.000
_cell.angle_alpha   90.00
_cell.angle_beta   90.00
_cell.angle_gamma   90.00
#
_symmetry.space_group_name_H-M   'P 1'
#
loop_
_entity.id
_entity.type
_entity.pdbx_description
1 polymer ?
#
loop_
_entity_poly.entity_id
_entity_poly.type
_entity_poly.pdbx_seq_one_letter_code
_entity_poly.pdbx_strand_id
1 'polypeptide(L)'
;MTINYRQDSDRMTHQVWAQRQAASCAIACIWMARNQAKQMTFNEGEWSIATRLYRNVVDQMDLSPPPSSPMCLAPSAHQNNQSSFGNMFSQFGTYMGQVGQQLKNDGLRVTRLTQFARGTAVDPRRLSDTTPAIVLLGWYQGNTRNGGHFIVASKRASSGQIVYLDPWGGRLIEMGAGPQYDGTGRFEQVMYIAA
;
A
#
# COMPACT_ATOMS: atom_id res chain seq x y z
N MET A 1 13.41 8.98 -2.98
CA MET A 1 12.05 8.58 -3.37
C MET A 1 11.98 8.64 -4.88
N THR A 2 11.36 7.65 -5.51
CA THR A 2 11.21 7.61 -6.97
C THR A 2 9.72 7.53 -7.27
N ILE A 3 9.18 8.54 -7.97
CA ILE A 3 7.82 8.54 -8.48
C ILE A 3 7.89 8.33 -9.99
N ASN A 4 7.30 7.25 -10.45
CA ASN A 4 7.15 6.97 -11.88
C ASN A 4 5.80 7.53 -12.35
N TYR A 5 5.81 8.21 -13.49
CA TYR A 5 4.57 8.53 -14.20
C TYR A 5 4.27 7.40 -15.18
N ARG A 6 3.12 6.75 -15.02
CA ARG A 6 2.68 5.63 -15.85
C ARG A 6 1.33 5.94 -16.46
N GLN A 7 1.08 5.49 -17.68
CA GLN A 7 -0.22 5.66 -18.34
C GLN A 7 -0.98 4.35 -18.33
N ASP A 8 -2.29 4.42 -18.08
CA ASP A 8 -3.23 3.32 -18.29
C ASP A 8 -3.71 3.28 -19.76
N SER A 9 -4.53 2.29 -20.10
CA SER A 9 -5.13 2.11 -21.43
C SER A 9 -6.03 3.27 -21.84
N ASP A 10 -6.56 4.02 -20.87
CA ASP A 10 -7.39 5.21 -21.08
C ASP A 10 -6.53 6.48 -21.25
N ARG A 11 -5.19 6.35 -21.28
CA ARG A 11 -4.21 7.44 -21.33
C ARG A 11 -4.23 8.37 -20.12
N MET A 12 -4.77 7.92 -18.99
CA MET A 12 -4.70 8.64 -17.73
C MET A 12 -3.32 8.42 -17.11
N THR A 13 -2.69 9.51 -16.68
CA THR A 13 -1.37 9.45 -16.02
C THR A 13 -1.55 9.21 -14.52
N HIS A 14 -0.90 8.17 -14.01
CA HIS A 14 -0.85 7.80 -12.61
C HIS A 14 0.55 8.07 -12.03
N GLN A 15 0.59 8.59 -10.80
CA GLN A 15 1.81 8.70 -10.01
C GLN A 15 2.01 7.40 -9.23
N VAL A 16 3.03 6.63 -9.61
CA VAL A 16 3.35 5.36 -8.96
C VAL A 16 4.63 5.49 -8.15
N TRP A 17 4.51 5.38 -6.83
CA TRP A 17 5.67 5.39 -5.94
C TRP A 17 6.42 4.07 -6.01
N ALA A 18 7.68 4.09 -6.45
CA ALA A 18 8.58 2.93 -6.38
C ALA A 18 9.21 2.84 -4.98
N GLN A 19 8.79 1.83 -4.19
CA GLN A 19 9.27 1.66 -2.81
C GLN A 19 10.78 1.43 -2.79
N ARG A 20 11.48 2.01 -1.82
CA ARG A 20 12.93 1.77 -1.65
C ARG A 20 13.22 0.73 -0.58
N GLN A 21 12.43 0.70 0.49
CA GLN A 21 12.56 -0.27 1.55
C GLN A 21 11.68 -1.50 1.27
N ALA A 22 12.15 -2.71 1.59
CA ALA A 22 11.42 -3.94 1.29
C ALA A 22 10.01 -4.00 1.94
N ALA A 23 9.89 -3.46 3.16
CA ALA A 23 8.65 -3.52 3.95
C ALA A 23 7.85 -2.20 3.98
N SER A 24 8.04 -1.32 2.98
CA SER A 24 7.35 -0.02 2.90
C SER A 24 6.25 0.05 1.83
N CYS A 25 5.84 -1.08 1.24
CA CYS A 25 4.76 -1.13 0.24
C CYS A 25 3.48 -0.44 0.72
N ALA A 26 3.11 -0.60 2.00
CA ALA A 26 1.97 0.07 2.59
C ALA A 26 2.12 1.59 2.63
N ILE A 27 3.34 2.09 2.89
CA ILE A 27 3.65 3.53 2.90
C ILE A 27 3.40 4.14 1.53
N ALA A 28 3.95 3.50 0.50
CA ALA A 28 3.73 3.89 -0.89
C ALA A 28 2.24 3.84 -1.26
N CYS A 29 1.51 2.80 -0.83
CA CYS A 29 0.07 2.69 -1.09
C CYS A 29 -0.76 3.75 -0.39
N ILE A 30 -0.43 4.11 0.86
CA ILE A 30 -1.11 5.21 1.58
C ILE A 30 -0.93 6.51 0.80
N TRP A 31 0.29 6.82 0.35
CA TRP A 31 0.55 8.02 -0.43
C TRP A 31 -0.23 8.03 -1.74
N MET A 32 -0.16 6.95 -2.54
CA MET A 32 -0.86 6.86 -3.82
C MET A 32 -2.38 6.95 -3.66
N ALA A 33 -2.95 6.20 -2.72
CA ALA A 33 -4.39 6.21 -2.47
C ALA A 33 -4.86 7.58 -1.96
N ARG A 34 -4.07 8.26 -1.10
CA ARG A 34 -4.41 9.59 -0.61
C ARG A 34 -4.32 10.64 -1.70
N ASN A 35 -3.29 10.60 -2.54
CA ASN A 35 -3.15 11.52 -3.67
C ASN A 35 -4.35 11.41 -4.61
N GLN A 36 -4.73 10.18 -4.95
CA GLN A 36 -5.88 9.91 -5.80
C GLN A 36 -7.19 10.34 -5.12
N ALA A 37 -7.46 9.90 -3.89
CA ALA A 37 -8.71 10.22 -3.20
C ALA A 37 -8.94 11.73 -3.05
N LYS A 38 -7.86 12.49 -2.82
CA LYS A 38 -7.90 13.95 -2.63
C LYS A 38 -7.63 14.75 -3.91
N GLN A 39 -7.37 14.09 -5.04
CA GLN A 39 -7.02 14.73 -6.32
C GLN A 39 -5.87 15.74 -6.19
N MET A 40 -4.82 15.37 -5.46
CA MET A 40 -3.67 16.25 -5.20
C MET A 40 -2.37 15.47 -5.09
N THR A 41 -1.25 16.12 -5.38
CA THR A 41 0.08 15.53 -5.17
C THR A 41 0.65 16.01 -3.85
N PHE A 42 0.85 15.11 -2.90
CA PHE A 42 1.51 15.44 -1.64
C PHE A 42 3.03 15.32 -1.77
N ASN A 43 3.77 16.37 -1.40
CA ASN A 43 5.23 16.34 -1.35
C ASN A 43 5.70 15.77 0.01
N GLU A 44 5.78 14.44 0.11
CA GLU A 44 6.19 13.74 1.34
C GLU A 44 7.14 12.58 1.02
N GLY A 45 8.02 12.24 1.97
CA GLY A 45 8.98 11.15 1.83
C GLY A 45 8.53 9.84 2.50
N GLU A 46 9.16 8.73 2.11
CA GLU A 46 8.87 7.38 2.63
C GLU A 46 9.00 7.37 4.16
N TRP A 47 10.09 7.98 4.64
CA TRP A 47 10.43 8.07 6.05
C TRP A 47 9.42 8.88 6.87
N SER A 48 8.91 9.99 6.32
CA SER A 48 7.97 10.85 7.05
C SER A 48 6.62 10.16 7.24
N ILE A 49 6.14 9.46 6.22
CA ILE A 49 4.89 8.70 6.31
C ILE A 49 5.08 7.48 7.21
N ALA A 50 6.20 6.76 7.08
CA ALA A 50 6.53 5.64 7.96
C ALA A 50 6.56 6.05 9.43
N THR A 51 7.17 7.21 9.74
CA THR A 51 7.25 7.73 11.11
C THR A 51 5.86 7.98 11.68
N ARG A 52 4.94 8.56 10.90
CA ARG A 52 3.55 8.79 11.36
C ARG A 52 2.77 7.49 11.52
N LEU A 53 2.87 6.57 10.56
CA LEU A 53 2.18 5.28 10.61
C LEU A 53 2.63 4.47 11.82
N TYR A 54 3.95 4.30 11.99
CA TYR A 54 4.50 3.38 12.98
C TYR A 54 4.59 3.95 14.39
N ARG A 55 4.62 5.28 14.57
CA ARG A 55 4.48 5.90 15.90
C ARG A 55 3.19 5.44 16.61
N ASN A 56 2.11 5.20 15.86
CA ASN A 56 0.84 4.77 16.41
C ASN A 56 0.73 3.24 16.57
N VAL A 57 1.74 2.48 16.12
CA VAL A 57 1.76 1.01 16.14
C VAL A 57 2.77 0.49 17.16
N VAL A 58 3.94 1.11 17.23
CA VAL A 58 4.98 0.76 18.18
C VAL A 58 4.69 1.51 19.47
N ASP A 59 4.12 0.79 20.44
CA ASP A 59 3.88 1.31 21.78
C ASP A 59 5.22 1.81 22.36
N GLN A 60 5.23 3.00 22.97
CA GLN A 60 6.41 3.67 23.55
C GLN A 60 7.43 4.29 22.58
N MET A 61 7.13 4.46 21.29
CA MET A 61 8.03 5.20 20.40
C MET A 61 7.84 6.71 20.50
N ASP A 62 8.48 7.33 21.50
CA ASP A 62 8.69 8.79 21.51
C ASP A 62 9.72 9.16 20.43
N LEU A 63 9.22 9.33 19.21
CA LEU A 63 10.01 9.78 18.05
C LEU A 63 10.10 11.31 18.04
N SER A 64 10.49 11.91 19.17
CA SER A 64 10.71 13.35 19.32
C SER A 64 12.18 13.63 19.66
N PRO A 65 12.95 14.23 18.74
CA PRO A 65 12.58 14.58 17.36
C PRO A 65 12.38 13.33 16.48
N PRO A 66 11.64 13.43 15.36
CA PRO A 66 11.55 12.32 14.42
C PRO A 66 12.98 11.91 14.02
N PRO A 67 13.28 10.61 13.99
CA PRO A 67 14.63 10.16 13.72
C PRO A 67 15.09 10.76 12.39
N SER A 68 16.33 11.25 12.35
CA SER A 68 16.91 11.76 11.11
C SER A 68 16.85 10.65 10.06
N SER A 69 16.54 11.00 8.82
CA SER A 69 16.33 10.01 7.76
C SER A 69 17.59 9.15 7.55
N PRO A 70 17.46 7.83 7.61
CA PRO A 70 17.97 7.00 6.54
C PRO A 70 16.83 6.59 5.60
N MET A 71 17.05 6.66 4.29
CA MET A 71 16.06 6.23 3.29
C MET A 71 15.94 4.71 3.15
N CYS A 72 16.92 3.95 3.66
CA CYS A 72 16.94 2.49 3.66
C CYS A 72 17.59 1.98 4.96
N LEU A 73 17.00 0.97 5.59
CA LEU A 73 17.56 0.21 6.69
C LEU A 73 17.96 -1.19 6.19
N ALA A 74 19.11 -1.69 6.65
CA ALA A 74 19.59 -3.02 6.31
C ALA A 74 18.72 -4.09 7.00
N PRO A 75 17.95 -4.94 6.27
CA PRO A 75 17.04 -5.89 6.92
C PRO A 75 17.74 -6.89 7.86
N SER A 76 19.01 -7.20 7.60
CA SER A 76 19.81 -8.10 8.44
C SER A 76 20.09 -7.56 9.85
N ALA A 77 19.92 -6.26 10.08
CA ALA A 77 20.12 -5.62 11.39
C ALA A 77 18.85 -5.59 12.26
N HIS A 78 17.75 -6.19 11.78
CA HIS A 78 16.43 -6.07 12.40
C HIS A 78 15.78 -7.43 12.58
N GLN A 79 14.75 -7.45 13.44
CA GLN A 79 13.93 -8.64 13.71
C GLN A 79 12.64 -8.59 12.90
N ASN A 80 12.12 -9.78 12.58
CA ASN A 80 10.83 -9.90 11.90
C ASN A 80 9.66 -9.83 12.91
N ASN A 81 9.42 -8.66 13.50
CA ASN A 81 8.29 -8.37 14.39
C ASN A 81 7.89 -6.88 14.36
N GLN A 82 6.87 -6.47 15.12
CA GLN A 82 6.44 -5.06 15.24
C GLN A 82 6.97 -4.35 16.50
N SER A 83 8.03 -4.86 17.15
CA SER A 83 8.49 -4.30 18.44
C SER A 83 9.23 -2.97 18.32
N SER A 84 9.65 -2.57 17.12
CA SER A 84 10.32 -1.30 16.86
C SER A 84 10.02 -0.78 15.46
N PHE A 85 10.18 0.52 15.24
CA PHE A 85 10.13 1.12 13.90
C PHE A 85 11.11 0.44 12.95
N GLY A 86 12.34 0.17 13.41
CA GLY A 86 13.35 -0.47 12.59
C GLY A 86 12.90 -1.83 12.08
N ASN A 87 12.29 -2.65 12.95
CA ASN A 87 11.74 -3.95 12.59
C ASN A 87 10.59 -3.83 11.59
N MET A 88 9.64 -2.92 11.83
CA MET A 88 8.52 -2.69 10.92
C MET A 88 8.95 -2.14 9.57
N PHE A 89 9.77 -1.08 9.55
CA PHE A 89 10.18 -0.42 8.32
C PHE A 89 11.11 -1.30 7.51
N SER A 90 12.05 -2.02 8.14
CA SER A 90 13.05 -2.77 7.39
C SER A 90 12.58 -4.15 6.92
N GLN A 91 11.78 -4.87 7.71
CA GLN A 91 11.57 -6.31 7.56
C GLN A 91 10.11 -6.76 7.68
N PHE A 92 9.37 -6.31 8.71
CA PHE A 92 8.06 -6.87 9.03
C PHE A 92 6.90 -6.25 8.25
N GLY A 93 6.91 -4.93 8.06
CA GLY A 93 5.82 -4.18 7.46
C GLY A 93 4.68 -3.88 8.44
N THR A 94 3.46 -3.85 7.92
CA THR A 94 2.26 -3.40 8.63
C THR A 94 1.03 -4.23 8.28
N TYR A 95 -0.03 -4.10 9.07
CA TYR A 95 -1.31 -4.78 8.83
C TYR A 95 -2.35 -3.84 8.21
N MET A 96 -3.32 -4.42 7.48
CA MET A 96 -4.39 -3.65 6.82
C MET A 96 -5.15 -2.74 7.79
N GLY A 97 -5.39 -3.18 9.03
CA GLY A 97 -6.03 -2.35 10.05
C GLY A 97 -5.23 -1.08 10.41
N GLN A 98 -3.91 -1.17 10.44
CA GLN A 98 -3.01 -0.04 10.72
C GLN A 98 -2.98 0.93 9.54
N VAL A 99 -2.96 0.41 8.31
CA VAL A 99 -3.11 1.22 7.08
C VAL A 99 -4.44 1.98 7.12
N GLY A 100 -5.54 1.29 7.44
CA GLY A 100 -6.86 1.91 7.56
C GLY A 100 -6.93 3.00 8.63
N GLN A 101 -6.28 2.79 9.78
CA GLN A 101 -6.22 3.82 10.83
C GLN A 101 -5.43 5.05 10.38
N GLN A 102 -4.28 4.87 9.72
CA GLN A 102 -3.50 6.01 9.21
C GLN A 102 -4.25 6.81 8.14
N LEU A 103 -4.97 6.15 7.24
CA LEU A 103 -5.79 6.84 6.25
C LEU A 103 -6.88 7.70 6.92
N LYS A 104 -7.49 7.19 8.00
CA LYS A 104 -8.44 7.98 8.82
C LYS A 104 -7.76 9.17 9.48
N ASN A 105 -6.57 8.99 10.04
CA ASN A 105 -5.78 10.08 10.62
C ASN A 105 -5.41 11.14 9.57
N ASP A 106 -5.21 10.74 8.31
CA ASP A 106 -4.98 11.62 7.17
C ASP A 106 -6.27 12.28 6.64
N GLY A 107 -7.42 12.07 7.30
CA GLY A 107 -8.71 12.67 6.97
C GLY A 107 -9.47 11.97 5.84
N LEU A 108 -9.21 10.69 5.58
CA LEU A 108 -9.96 9.86 4.64
C LEU A 108 -10.94 8.94 5.36
N ARG A 109 -11.88 8.36 4.61
CA ARG A 109 -12.84 7.39 5.13
C ARG A 109 -12.60 6.02 4.52
N VAL A 110 -12.56 4.99 5.37
CA VAL A 110 -12.63 3.59 4.94
C VAL A 110 -14.09 3.23 4.73
N THR A 111 -14.53 3.10 3.47
CA THR A 111 -15.93 2.86 3.12
C THR A 111 -16.31 1.38 3.15
N ARG A 112 -15.33 0.50 2.97
CA ARG A 112 -15.47 -0.95 3.12
C ARG A 112 -14.11 -1.60 3.33
N LEU A 113 -14.07 -2.62 4.18
CA LEU A 113 -12.94 -3.52 4.35
C LEU A 113 -13.43 -4.96 4.27
N THR A 114 -12.84 -5.79 3.41
CA THR A 114 -13.15 -7.21 3.37
C THR A 114 -12.50 -7.95 4.54
N GLN A 115 -13.09 -9.09 4.93
CA GLN A 115 -12.42 -10.03 5.82
C GLN A 115 -11.13 -10.55 5.18
N PHE A 116 -10.21 -11.01 6.03
CA PHE A 116 -8.99 -11.68 5.58
C PHE A 116 -9.36 -13.07 5.04
N ALA A 117 -9.27 -13.22 3.71
CA ALA A 117 -9.58 -14.47 3.04
C ALA A 117 -8.74 -14.60 1.76
N ARG A 118 -8.11 -15.77 1.58
CA ARG A 118 -7.42 -16.10 0.33
C ARG A 118 -8.45 -16.12 -0.79
N GLY A 119 -8.16 -15.42 -1.88
CA GLY A 119 -9.04 -15.46 -3.04
C GLY A 119 -10.09 -14.35 -3.06
N THR A 120 -9.91 -13.29 -2.28
CA THR A 120 -10.81 -12.13 -2.37
C THR A 120 -10.67 -11.42 -3.72
N ALA A 121 -11.63 -10.59 -4.08
CA ALA A 121 -11.60 -9.82 -5.32
C ALA A 121 -11.99 -8.37 -5.08
N VAL A 122 -11.47 -7.48 -5.93
CA VAL A 122 -11.90 -6.09 -5.99
C VAL A 122 -13.29 -6.05 -6.64
N ASP A 123 -14.27 -5.42 -6.01
CA ASP A 123 -15.51 -4.95 -6.63
C ASP A 123 -15.23 -3.70 -7.49
N PRO A 124 -15.26 -3.80 -8.83
CA PRO A 124 -14.91 -2.69 -9.71
C PRO A 124 -15.88 -1.51 -9.61
N ARG A 125 -17.12 -1.75 -9.16
CA ARG A 125 -18.17 -0.72 -9.05
C ARG A 125 -17.92 0.26 -7.91
N ARG A 126 -16.96 -0.05 -7.03
CA ARG A 126 -16.56 0.78 -5.91
C ARG A 126 -15.32 1.62 -6.20
N LEU A 127 -14.77 1.49 -7.40
CA LEU A 127 -13.62 2.28 -7.83
C LEU A 127 -14.08 3.45 -8.70
N SER A 128 -13.39 4.58 -8.56
CA SER A 128 -13.51 5.76 -9.41
C SER A 128 -12.20 6.54 -9.38
N ASP A 129 -12.12 7.61 -10.16
CA ASP A 129 -10.96 8.51 -10.15
C ASP A 129 -10.66 9.10 -8.77
N THR A 130 -11.63 9.11 -7.85
CA THR A 130 -11.51 9.62 -6.47
C THR A 130 -11.74 8.57 -5.38
N THR A 131 -12.00 7.31 -5.75
CA THR A 131 -12.30 6.24 -4.78
C THR A 131 -11.43 5.00 -5.01
N PRO A 132 -10.12 5.07 -4.69
CA PRO A 132 -9.25 3.91 -4.82
C PRO A 132 -9.53 2.84 -3.74
N ALA A 133 -8.93 1.67 -3.93
CA ALA A 133 -8.79 0.68 -2.88
C ALA A 133 -7.33 0.27 -2.67
N ILE A 134 -6.95 -0.02 -1.42
CA ILE A 134 -5.69 -0.70 -1.10
C ILE A 134 -5.97 -2.19 -0.99
N VAL A 135 -5.15 -3.00 -1.66
CA VAL A 135 -5.23 -4.46 -1.66
C VAL A 135 -4.03 -5.02 -0.92
N LEU A 136 -4.28 -5.93 0.04
CA LEU A 136 -3.26 -6.78 0.63
C LEU A 136 -3.16 -8.07 -0.17
N LEU A 137 -1.96 -8.38 -0.63
CA LEU A 137 -1.57 -9.60 -1.30
C LEU A 137 -0.86 -10.54 -0.32
N GLY A 138 -0.93 -11.85 -0.60
CA GLY A 138 -0.11 -12.86 0.03
C GLY A 138 0.44 -13.89 -0.96
N TRP A 139 1.65 -14.37 -0.69
CA TRP A 139 2.25 -15.53 -1.35
C TRP A 139 2.31 -16.70 -0.40
N TYR A 140 2.22 -17.91 -0.94
CA TYR A 140 2.01 -19.13 -0.18
C TYR A 140 2.92 -20.25 -0.63
N GLN A 141 3.48 -20.98 0.34
CA GLN A 141 4.10 -22.28 0.15
C GLN A 141 3.19 -23.32 0.80
N GLY A 142 2.41 -24.03 -0.02
CA GLY A 142 1.31 -24.87 0.45
C GLY A 142 0.27 -24.02 1.19
N ASN A 143 0.03 -24.34 2.47
CA ASN A 143 -0.90 -23.60 3.32
C ASN A 143 -0.24 -22.51 4.16
N THR A 144 1.07 -22.30 4.06
CA THR A 144 1.80 -21.32 4.86
C THR A 144 2.04 -20.04 4.06
N ARG A 145 1.65 -18.89 4.64
CA ARG A 145 1.91 -17.58 4.04
C ARG A 145 3.40 -17.26 4.16
N ASN A 146 4.07 -16.98 3.05
CA ASN A 146 5.52 -16.75 2.96
C ASN A 146 5.88 -15.34 2.46
N GLY A 147 4.90 -14.43 2.42
CA GLY A 147 5.14 -13.05 1.99
C GLY A 147 3.84 -12.28 1.91
N GLY A 148 3.96 -10.95 1.96
CA GLY A 148 2.84 -10.04 1.81
C GLY A 148 3.27 -8.78 1.08
N HIS A 149 2.34 -8.15 0.40
CA HIS A 149 2.58 -6.91 -0.34
C HIS A 149 1.31 -6.09 -0.42
N PHE A 150 1.44 -4.77 -0.46
CA PHE A 150 0.31 -3.87 -0.68
C PHE A 150 0.42 -3.26 -2.07
N ILE A 151 -0.73 -3.18 -2.75
CA ILE A 151 -0.91 -2.45 -4.01
C ILE A 151 -2.16 -1.57 -3.94
N VAL A 152 -2.31 -0.64 -4.88
CA VAL A 152 -3.52 0.18 -5.01
C VAL A 152 -4.31 -0.27 -6.23
N ALA A 153 -5.57 -0.63 -6.07
CA ALA A 153 -6.54 -0.69 -7.16
C ALA A 153 -7.09 0.73 -7.37
N SER A 154 -6.63 1.39 -8.43
CA SER A 154 -6.90 2.81 -8.70
C SER A 154 -8.30 3.02 -9.28
N LYS A 155 -8.55 2.49 -10.47
CA LYS A 155 -9.82 2.63 -11.20
C LYS A 155 -10.10 1.42 -12.08
N ARG A 156 -11.33 1.33 -12.56
CA ARG A 156 -11.68 0.48 -13.70
C ARG A 156 -11.42 1.25 -14.99
N ALA A 157 -10.56 0.73 -15.86
CA ALA A 157 -10.33 1.27 -17.19
C ALA A 157 -11.52 1.01 -18.12
N SER A 158 -11.60 1.73 -19.25
CA SER A 158 -12.66 1.54 -20.25
C SER A 158 -12.63 0.12 -20.87
N SER A 159 -11.46 -0.51 -20.88
CA SER A 159 -11.26 -1.92 -21.25
C SER A 159 -11.98 -2.91 -20.33
N GLY A 160 -12.45 -2.45 -19.17
CA GLY A 160 -13.05 -3.25 -18.12
C GLY A 160 -12.04 -3.83 -17.13
N GLN A 161 -10.73 -3.72 -17.41
CA GLN A 161 -9.65 -4.10 -16.50
C GLN A 161 -9.54 -3.13 -15.33
N ILE A 162 -8.89 -3.56 -14.26
CA ILE A 162 -8.55 -2.74 -13.10
C ILE A 162 -7.11 -2.29 -13.22
N VAL A 163 -6.89 -0.99 -13.05
CA VAL A 163 -5.57 -0.37 -12.99
C VAL A 163 -5.02 -0.57 -11.58
N TYR A 164 -3.96 -1.37 -11.47
CA TYR A 164 -3.23 -1.56 -10.22
C TYR A 164 -1.91 -0.79 -10.23
N LEU A 165 -1.67 -0.05 -9.16
CA LEU A 165 -0.43 0.67 -8.90
C LEU A 165 0.39 -0.15 -7.91
N ASP A 166 1.53 -0.64 -8.37
CA ASP A 166 2.41 -1.53 -7.63
C ASP A 166 3.68 -0.80 -7.17
N PRO A 167 3.91 -0.69 -5.85
CA PRO A 167 5.12 -0.10 -5.34
C PRO A 167 6.42 -0.82 -5.75
N TRP A 168 6.39 -2.11 -6.07
CA TRP A 168 7.58 -2.83 -6.56
C TRP A 168 7.95 -2.34 -7.96
N GLY A 169 9.07 -1.63 -8.04
CA GLY A 169 9.55 -1.01 -9.27
C GLY A 169 8.70 0.18 -9.75
N GLY A 170 7.68 0.59 -8.98
CA GLY A 170 6.75 1.65 -9.37
C GLY A 170 6.05 1.33 -10.69
N ARG A 171 5.38 0.18 -10.74
CA ARG A 171 4.74 -0.38 -11.93
C ARG A 171 3.24 -0.07 -11.95
N LEU A 172 2.71 0.05 -13.16
CA LEU A 172 1.27 0.03 -13.41
C LEU A 172 0.96 -1.29 -14.12
N ILE A 173 -0.08 -1.98 -13.65
CA ILE A 173 -0.52 -3.26 -14.21
C ILE A 173 -2.03 -3.18 -14.42
N GLU A 174 -2.50 -3.52 -15.61
CA GLU A 174 -3.91 -3.72 -15.87
C GLU A 174 -4.23 -5.19 -15.97
N MET A 175 -5.18 -5.63 -15.17
CA MET A 175 -5.63 -7.02 -15.14
C MET A 175 -7.07 -7.12 -14.62
N GLY A 176 -7.60 -8.34 -14.50
CA GLY A 176 -8.90 -8.56 -13.91
C GLY A 176 -8.99 -8.11 -12.44
N ALA A 177 -10.18 -8.23 -11.85
CA ALA A 177 -10.44 -7.77 -10.49
C ALA A 177 -9.83 -8.66 -9.37
N GLY A 178 -8.92 -9.57 -9.73
CA GLY A 178 -8.42 -10.65 -8.88
C GLY A 178 -9.10 -11.99 -9.20
N PRO A 179 -8.93 -13.01 -8.34
CA PRO A 179 -8.21 -12.96 -7.06
C PRO A 179 -6.69 -13.12 -7.15
N GLN A 180 -6.17 -13.36 -8.36
CA GLN A 180 -4.75 -13.62 -8.58
C GLN A 180 -4.01 -12.35 -8.99
N TYR A 181 -2.77 -12.22 -8.54
CA TYR A 181 -1.85 -11.16 -8.88
C TYR A 181 -0.56 -11.74 -9.44
N ASP A 182 -0.17 -11.31 -10.64
CA ASP A 182 1.13 -11.62 -11.26
C ASP A 182 1.52 -13.12 -11.11
N GLY A 183 0.61 -14.00 -11.53
CA GLY A 183 0.73 -15.46 -11.47
C GLY A 183 0.43 -16.10 -10.11
N THR A 184 1.21 -15.79 -9.07
CA THR A 184 1.20 -16.54 -7.80
C THR A 184 0.67 -15.77 -6.60
N GLY A 185 0.65 -14.43 -6.66
CA GLY A 185 0.07 -13.61 -5.61
C GLY A 185 -1.43 -13.84 -5.49
N ARG A 186 -1.94 -13.81 -4.26
CA ARG A 186 -3.37 -13.94 -3.96
C ARG A 186 -3.85 -12.72 -3.20
N PHE A 187 -4.98 -12.17 -3.60
CA PHE A 187 -5.63 -11.11 -2.84
C PHE A 187 -6.18 -11.69 -1.53
N GLU A 188 -5.92 -11.00 -0.42
CA GLU A 188 -6.30 -11.40 0.93
C GLU A 188 -7.31 -10.44 1.56
N GLN A 189 -7.11 -9.13 1.35
CA GLN A 189 -8.02 -8.09 1.82
C GLN A 189 -8.08 -6.93 0.82
N VAL A 190 -9.25 -6.31 0.70
CA VAL A 190 -9.46 -5.08 -0.06
C VAL A 190 -10.08 -4.03 0.84
N MET A 191 -9.48 -2.85 0.87
CA MET A 191 -9.94 -1.70 1.64
C MET A 191 -10.24 -0.54 0.70
N TYR A 192 -11.51 -0.15 0.64
CA TYR A 192 -12.00 0.96 -0.19
C TYR A 192 -11.95 2.27 0.57
N ILE A 193 -11.51 3.32 -0.11
CA ILE A 193 -11.18 4.61 0.50
C ILE A 193 -11.91 5.72 -0.27
N ALA A 194 -12.35 6.74 0.46
CA ALA A 194 -12.88 7.98 -0.11
C ALA A 194 -12.37 9.18 0.71
N ALA A 195 -12.34 10.36 0.09
CA ALA A 195 -12.22 11.63 0.81
C ALA A 195 -13.46 11.91 1.68
#